data_AF-A0A8I1PPT3-F1
#
_entry.id   AF-A0A8I1PPT3-F1
#
_cell.length_a   1.000
_cell.length_b   1.000
_cell.length_c   1.000
_cell.angle_alpha   90.00
_cell.angle_beta   90.00
_cell.angle_gamma   90.00
#
_symmetry.space_group_name_H-M   'P 1'
#
loop_
_entity.id
_entity.type
_entity.pdbx_description
1 polymer ?
#
loop_
_entity_poly.entity_id
_entity_poly.type
_entity_poly.pdbx_seq_one_letter_code
_entity_poly.pdbx_strand_id
1 'polypeptide(L)'
;MNDDFFKFPSTPHLAILDGIEIRDDKVLSEFERDEFLQHNIVVEEKVDGANLGISFDSKGNIRAQNRGAYLDLPAFGQWRKLGEWLLPRTDFLFEQLTDRYILFGEWCYAQHSVFYDRLPDWFLGFDIFDKQSSHFLSSNRRDDLCRTMHIAQVPVIARGRFTFPELKKLLFQSKFTDLPAEGLYLRLDQNGWMAQRAKLIRSAFIQSMEQHWSHSAVKPNRLS
;
A
#
# COMPACT_ATOMS: atom_id res chain seq x y z
N MET A 1 9.82 -25.95 5.70
CA MET A 1 8.57 -25.20 5.46
C MET A 1 8.63 -24.73 4.02
N ASN A 2 7.62 -25.03 3.21
CA ASN A 2 7.60 -24.50 1.85
C ASN A 2 7.56 -22.99 1.94
N ASP A 3 8.47 -22.38 1.19
CA ASP A 3 8.73 -20.95 1.15
C ASP A 3 7.67 -20.28 0.24
N ASP A 4 6.41 -20.47 0.61
CA ASP A 4 5.25 -20.20 -0.23
C ASP A 4 5.05 -18.70 -0.46
N PHE A 5 4.86 -18.34 -1.73
CA PHE A 5 4.57 -16.99 -2.16
C PHE A 5 3.23 -16.52 -1.58
N PHE A 6 3.26 -15.52 -0.71
CA PHE A 6 2.04 -14.88 -0.21
C PHE A 6 1.70 -13.64 -1.05
N LYS A 7 0.68 -13.77 -1.89
CA LYS A 7 0.14 -12.66 -2.68
C LYS A 7 -0.54 -11.62 -1.78
N PHE A 8 -0.18 -10.34 -1.92
CA PHE A 8 -0.94 -9.29 -1.23
C PHE A 8 -2.40 -9.34 -1.70
N PRO A 9 -3.35 -9.52 -0.77
CA PRO A 9 -4.75 -9.75 -1.11
C PRO A 9 -5.39 -8.49 -1.70
N SER A 10 -6.38 -8.68 -2.57
CA SER A 10 -7.17 -7.57 -3.09
C SER A 10 -7.88 -6.82 -1.95
N THR A 11 -8.01 -5.51 -2.11
CA THR A 11 -8.75 -4.63 -1.20
C THR A 11 -10.06 -4.23 -1.87
N PRO A 12 -11.23 -4.53 -1.29
CA PRO A 12 -12.52 -4.20 -1.88
C PRO A 12 -12.76 -2.68 -1.87
N HIS A 13 -13.50 -2.17 -2.86
CA HIS A 13 -13.99 -0.80 -2.83
C HIS A 13 -15.06 -0.66 -1.75
N LEU A 14 -14.96 0.39 -0.93
CA LEU A 14 -15.99 0.78 0.03
C LEU A 14 -17.30 1.14 -0.69
N ALA A 15 -17.17 1.83 -1.83
CA ALA A 15 -18.24 2.19 -2.74
C ALA A 15 -17.63 2.60 -4.09
N ILE A 16 -18.42 2.54 -5.16
CA ILE A 16 -18.10 3.19 -6.44
C ILE A 16 -18.61 4.63 -6.37
N LEU A 17 -17.77 5.59 -6.74
CA LEU A 17 -18.19 6.99 -6.92
C LEU A 17 -18.77 7.19 -8.32
N ASP A 18 -19.75 8.10 -8.45
CA ASP A 18 -20.56 8.27 -9.66
C ASP A 18 -19.73 8.34 -10.96
N GLY A 19 -20.26 7.70 -12.02
CA GLY A 19 -19.71 7.78 -13.38
C GLY A 19 -18.56 6.81 -13.70
N ILE A 20 -18.44 5.71 -12.95
CA ILE A 20 -17.39 4.71 -13.13
C ILE A 20 -17.99 3.31 -13.16
N GLU A 21 -17.56 2.48 -14.11
CA GLU A 21 -17.72 1.03 -14.01
C GLU A 21 -16.39 0.42 -13.55
N ILE A 22 -16.42 -0.38 -12.48
CA ILE A 22 -15.24 -1.12 -12.06
C ILE A 22 -15.44 -2.58 -12.47
N ARG A 23 -14.58 -3.07 -13.35
CA ARG A 23 -14.55 -4.47 -13.76
C ARG A 23 -13.66 -5.25 -12.81
N ASP A 24 -14.11 -6.42 -12.39
CA ASP A 24 -13.37 -7.43 -11.62
C ASP A 24 -12.98 -7.12 -10.15
N ASP A 25 -13.06 -5.87 -9.67
CA ASP A 25 -12.85 -5.59 -8.25
C ASP A 25 -14.13 -5.80 -7.42
N LYS A 26 -13.98 -6.43 -6.24
CA LYS A 26 -15.06 -6.52 -5.24
C LYS A 26 -15.42 -5.11 -4.77
N VAL A 27 -16.72 -4.83 -4.72
CA VAL A 27 -17.32 -3.66 -4.06
C VAL A 27 -18.11 -4.16 -2.86
N LEU A 28 -18.00 -3.49 -1.71
CA LEU A 28 -18.85 -3.78 -0.57
C LEU A 28 -20.31 -3.43 -0.90
N SER A 29 -21.23 -4.28 -0.46
CA SER A 29 -22.65 -3.94 -0.41
C SER A 29 -22.88 -2.77 0.56
N GLU A 30 -24.04 -2.11 0.44
CA GLU A 30 -24.39 -1.01 1.35
C GLU A 30 -24.42 -1.47 2.82
N PHE A 31 -24.93 -2.69 3.07
CA PHE A 31 -24.92 -3.29 4.41
C PHE A 31 -23.50 -3.53 4.94
N GLU A 32 -22.63 -4.17 4.16
CA GLU A 32 -21.21 -4.39 4.55
C GLU A 32 -20.50 -3.05 4.81
N ARG A 33 -20.74 -2.03 3.97
CA ARG A 33 -20.18 -0.69 4.15
C ARG A 33 -20.68 -0.07 5.46
N ASP A 34 -21.99 -0.09 5.69
CA ASP A 34 -22.59 0.57 6.84
C ASP A 34 -22.19 -0.11 8.15
N GLU A 35 -22.01 -1.44 8.14
CA GLU A 35 -21.41 -2.21 9.24
C GLU A 35 -19.95 -1.80 9.47
N PHE A 36 -19.12 -1.79 8.42
CA PHE A 36 -17.72 -1.36 8.50
C PHE A 36 -17.58 0.04 9.12
N LEU A 37 -18.46 0.97 8.75
CA LEU A 37 -18.46 2.35 9.22
C LEU A 37 -19.03 2.54 10.65
N GLN A 38 -19.60 1.50 11.29
CA GLN A 38 -19.94 1.56 12.72
C GLN A 38 -18.70 1.53 13.62
N HIS A 39 -17.54 1.15 13.10
CA HIS A 39 -16.32 1.01 13.87
C HIS A 39 -15.41 2.24 13.80
N ASN A 40 -14.45 2.33 14.72
CA ASN A 40 -13.34 3.27 14.58
C ASN A 40 -12.37 2.71 13.54
N ILE A 41 -12.08 3.50 12.51
CA ILE A 41 -11.20 3.13 11.43
C ILE A 41 -10.01 4.10 11.33
N VAL A 42 -8.96 3.63 10.69
CA VAL A 42 -7.80 4.43 10.28
C VAL A 42 -7.96 4.73 8.80
N VAL A 43 -7.87 6.00 8.46
CA VAL A 43 -7.94 6.50 7.09
C VAL A 43 -6.55 6.94 6.68
N GLU A 44 -6.03 6.33 5.63
CA GLU A 44 -4.68 6.58 5.09
C GLU A 44 -4.78 7.01 3.63
N GLU A 45 -3.80 7.78 3.17
CA GLU A 45 -3.69 8.09 1.75
C GLU A 45 -3.42 6.79 1.00
N LYS A 46 -4.24 6.50 -0.01
CA LYS A 46 -3.86 5.49 -0.99
C LYS A 46 -2.89 6.14 -1.97
N VAL A 47 -1.62 5.76 -1.85
CA VAL A 47 -0.55 6.22 -2.73
C VAL A 47 -0.56 5.38 -4.00
N ASP A 48 -0.27 6.02 -5.13
CA ASP A 48 -0.27 5.44 -6.47
C ASP A 48 1.15 5.01 -6.88
N GLY A 49 1.43 3.71 -6.76
CA GLY A 49 2.71 3.15 -7.19
C GLY A 49 2.60 1.66 -7.47
N ALA A 50 3.72 0.96 -7.35
CA ALA A 50 3.74 -0.48 -7.52
C ALA A 50 3.76 -1.18 -6.16
N ASN A 51 2.81 -2.09 -5.94
CA ASN A 51 2.84 -2.96 -4.77
C ASN A 51 4.17 -3.74 -4.69
N LEU A 52 4.87 -3.60 -3.57
CA LEU A 52 6.12 -4.28 -3.28
C LEU A 52 6.03 -4.96 -1.90
N GLY A 53 6.34 -6.25 -1.86
CA GLY A 53 6.56 -7.00 -0.63
C GLY A 53 8.05 -7.29 -0.43
N ILE A 54 8.52 -7.18 0.80
CA ILE A 54 9.90 -7.49 1.22
C ILE A 54 9.83 -8.48 2.38
N SER A 55 10.58 -9.56 2.29
CA SER A 55 10.67 -10.59 3.33
C SER A 55 12.01 -11.30 3.27
N PHE A 56 12.28 -12.19 4.22
CA PHE A 56 13.39 -13.11 4.14
C PHE A 56 12.91 -14.55 4.17
N ASP A 57 13.68 -15.41 3.54
CA ASP A 57 13.51 -16.85 3.65
C ASP A 57 14.17 -17.43 4.90
N SER A 58 13.94 -18.72 5.14
CA SER A 58 14.52 -19.45 6.28
C SER A 58 16.05 -19.49 6.32
N LYS A 59 16.73 -19.10 5.23
CA LYS A 59 18.19 -19.00 5.14
C LYS A 59 18.68 -17.55 5.30
N GLY A 60 17.78 -16.59 5.51
CA GLY A 60 18.11 -15.17 5.62
C GLY A 60 18.35 -14.47 4.29
N ASN A 61 17.95 -15.06 3.15
CA ASN A 61 18.05 -14.36 1.88
C ASN A 61 16.88 -13.39 1.72
N ILE A 62 17.17 -12.17 1.31
CA ILE A 62 16.14 -11.17 1.02
C ILE A 62 15.32 -11.57 -0.20
N ARG A 63 14.00 -11.37 -0.12
CA ARG A 63 13.04 -11.58 -1.18
C ARG A 63 12.24 -10.32 -1.41
N ALA A 64 12.27 -9.85 -2.65
CA ALA A 64 11.36 -8.82 -3.13
C ALA A 64 10.28 -9.45 -4.00
N GLN A 65 9.04 -8.99 -3.87
CA GLN A 65 7.91 -9.45 -4.67
C GLN A 65 7.08 -8.29 -5.18
N ASN A 66 6.60 -8.39 -6.41
CA ASN A 66 5.45 -7.61 -6.83
C ASN A 66 4.16 -8.32 -6.40
N ARG A 67 3.00 -7.82 -6.85
CA ARG A 67 1.70 -8.43 -6.50
C ARG A 67 1.51 -9.88 -7.00
N GLY A 68 2.22 -10.30 -8.05
CA GLY A 68 2.00 -11.59 -8.73
C GLY A 68 3.14 -12.60 -8.62
N ALA A 69 4.37 -12.16 -8.39
CA ALA A 69 5.56 -13.00 -8.35
C ALA A 69 6.71 -12.37 -7.57
N TYR A 70 7.70 -13.20 -7.20
CA TYR A 70 9.00 -12.71 -6.77
C TYR A 70 9.73 -11.98 -7.91
N LEU A 71 10.58 -11.03 -7.54
CA LEU A 71 11.41 -10.25 -8.44
C LEU A 71 12.83 -10.81 -8.43
N ASP A 72 13.38 -11.04 -9.63
CA ASP A 72 14.80 -11.32 -9.78
C ASP A 72 15.60 -10.01 -9.75
N LEU A 73 16.61 -9.94 -8.87
CA LEU A 73 17.49 -8.78 -8.75
C LEU A 73 18.86 -9.08 -9.40
N PRO A 74 19.44 -8.16 -10.19
CA PRO A 74 18.95 -6.81 -10.49
C PRO A 74 17.75 -6.81 -11.44
N ALA A 75 16.75 -5.98 -11.14
CA ALA A 75 15.54 -5.86 -11.93
C ALA A 75 15.58 -4.67 -12.89
N PHE A 76 14.65 -4.61 -13.85
CA PHE A 76 14.57 -3.57 -14.88
C PHE A 76 13.30 -2.71 -14.74
N GLY A 77 13.20 -1.66 -15.57
CA GLY A 77 12.03 -0.79 -15.61
C GLY A 77 11.81 -0.07 -14.28
N GLN A 78 10.59 -0.14 -13.75
CA GLN A 78 10.23 0.49 -12.47
C GLN A 78 11.00 -0.06 -11.27
N TRP A 79 11.60 -1.24 -11.39
CA TRP A 79 12.33 -1.90 -10.30
C TRP A 79 13.85 -1.63 -10.31
N ARG A 80 14.36 -0.88 -11.29
CA ARG A 80 15.81 -0.72 -11.50
C ARG A 80 16.59 -0.17 -10.32
N LYS A 81 15.95 0.61 -9.44
CA LYS A 81 16.58 1.18 -8.23
C LYS A 81 16.40 0.29 -6.99
N LEU A 82 15.65 -0.79 -7.09
CA LEU A 82 15.27 -1.59 -5.92
C LEU A 82 16.48 -2.24 -5.24
N GLY A 83 17.41 -2.80 -6.01
CA GLY A 83 18.64 -3.38 -5.47
C GLY A 83 19.49 -2.35 -4.70
N GLU A 84 19.70 -1.17 -5.29
CA GLU A 84 20.44 -0.05 -4.66
C GLU A 84 19.76 0.44 -3.39
N TRP A 85 18.42 0.45 -3.37
CA TRP A 85 17.64 0.88 -2.21
C TRP A 85 17.66 -0.15 -1.06
N LEU A 86 17.59 -1.44 -1.39
CA LEU A 86 17.61 -2.54 -0.43
C LEU A 86 18.97 -2.72 0.23
N LEU A 87 20.05 -2.62 -0.54
CA LEU A 87 21.41 -2.93 -0.07
C LEU A 87 21.76 -2.29 1.30
N PRO A 88 21.64 -0.96 1.50
CA PRO A 88 21.96 -0.34 2.80
C PRO A 88 20.94 -0.63 3.92
N ARG A 89 19.79 -1.24 3.61
CA ARG A 89 18.69 -1.51 4.56
C ARG A 89 18.59 -2.98 4.95
N THR A 90 19.26 -3.87 4.23
CA THR A 90 19.11 -5.34 4.37
C THR A 90 19.26 -5.80 5.81
N ASP A 91 20.31 -5.36 6.51
CA ASP A 91 20.60 -5.81 7.88
C ASP A 91 19.50 -5.35 8.86
N PHE A 92 19.14 -4.07 8.84
CA PHE A 92 18.06 -3.53 9.68
C PHE A 92 16.70 -4.17 9.38
N LEU A 93 16.41 -4.45 8.10
CA LEU A 93 15.21 -5.17 7.71
C LEU A 93 15.23 -6.61 8.22
N PHE A 94 16.37 -7.30 8.16
CA PHE A 94 16.49 -8.68 8.62
C PHE A 94 16.31 -8.79 10.13
N GLU A 95 16.88 -7.86 10.91
CA GLU A 95 16.73 -7.83 12.38
C GLU A 95 15.28 -7.75 12.83
N GLN A 96 14.43 -7.05 12.08
CA GLN A 96 13.02 -6.83 12.44
C GLN A 96 12.07 -7.82 11.76
N LEU A 97 12.29 -8.14 10.49
CA LEU A 97 11.41 -9.01 9.73
C LEU A 97 11.72 -10.48 9.98
N THR A 98 13.00 -10.83 10.09
CA THR A 98 13.52 -12.21 10.11
C THR A 98 12.87 -13.04 8.99
N ASP A 99 12.65 -14.33 9.21
CA ASP A 99 11.82 -15.17 8.35
C ASP A 99 10.34 -15.17 8.76
N ARG A 100 9.89 -14.22 9.61
CA ARG A 100 8.51 -14.17 10.13
C ARG A 100 7.61 -13.21 9.37
N TYR A 101 8.08 -12.02 9.06
CA TYR A 101 7.24 -10.94 8.54
C TYR A 101 7.42 -10.73 7.04
N ILE A 102 6.36 -10.25 6.39
CA ILE A 102 6.42 -9.65 5.05
C ILE A 102 6.02 -8.19 5.19
N LEU A 103 6.94 -7.28 4.88
CA LEU A 103 6.69 -5.85 4.81
C LEU A 103 6.11 -5.52 3.43
N PHE A 104 4.89 -5.00 3.41
CA PHE A 104 4.23 -4.51 2.21
C PHE A 104 4.23 -2.99 2.18
N GLY A 105 4.50 -2.45 1.01
CA GLY A 105 4.50 -1.01 0.77
C GLY A 105 4.32 -0.68 -0.70
N GLU A 106 4.19 0.61 -0.95
CA GLU A 106 4.08 1.15 -2.29
C GLU A 106 5.46 1.61 -2.76
N TRP A 107 5.92 1.03 -3.86
CA TRP A 107 7.14 1.42 -4.54
C TRP A 107 6.84 2.51 -5.56
N CYS A 108 7.30 3.72 -5.26
CA CYS A 108 6.95 4.96 -5.94
C CYS A 108 8.10 5.51 -6.79
N TYR A 109 9.10 4.71 -7.17
CA TYR A 109 10.17 5.19 -8.04
C TYR A 109 9.63 5.68 -9.39
N ALA A 110 8.80 4.87 -10.05
CA ALA A 110 8.16 5.23 -11.31
C ALA A 110 6.85 5.97 -11.05
N GLN A 111 6.61 7.04 -11.80
CA GLN A 111 5.28 7.65 -11.91
C GLN A 111 4.32 6.65 -12.54
N HIS A 112 3.20 6.41 -11.88
CA HIS A 112 2.04 5.73 -12.46
C HIS A 112 1.09 6.81 -13.02
N SER A 113 -0.03 7.06 -12.37
CA SER A 113 -0.98 8.10 -12.77
C SER A 113 -0.64 9.44 -12.10
N VAL A 114 -0.27 9.42 -10.82
CA VAL A 114 0.10 10.61 -10.04
C VAL A 114 1.61 10.82 -10.04
N PHE A 115 2.04 12.02 -10.41
CA PHE A 115 3.43 12.46 -10.25
C PHE A 115 3.67 12.98 -8.85
N TYR A 116 4.62 12.37 -8.15
CA TYR A 116 5.07 12.80 -6.83
C TYR A 116 6.39 13.55 -6.92
N ASP A 117 6.44 14.73 -6.30
CA ASP A 117 7.61 15.60 -6.28
C ASP A 117 8.23 15.77 -4.89
N ARG A 118 7.60 15.21 -3.85
CA ARG A 118 7.99 15.34 -2.43
C ARG A 118 7.88 14.03 -1.65
N LEU A 119 8.36 12.93 -2.22
CA LEU A 119 8.37 11.64 -1.51
C LEU A 119 9.46 11.61 -0.42
N PRO A 120 9.19 11.09 0.78
CA PRO A 120 10.21 10.93 1.81
C PRO A 120 11.19 9.78 1.51
N ASP A 121 10.74 8.77 0.77
CA ASP A 121 11.56 7.66 0.25
C ASP A 121 10.84 7.04 -0.97
N TRP A 122 11.52 6.19 -1.74
CA TRP A 122 10.93 5.46 -2.86
C TRP A 122 9.95 4.38 -2.42
N PHE A 123 10.00 3.94 -1.17
CA PHE A 123 9.14 2.92 -0.62
C PHE A 123 8.37 3.44 0.59
N LEU A 124 7.05 3.31 0.54
CA LEU A 124 6.16 3.70 1.64
C LEU A 124 5.47 2.46 2.20
N GLY A 125 5.84 2.05 3.42
CA GLY A 125 5.23 0.92 4.11
C GLY A 125 3.76 1.19 4.42
N PHE A 126 2.89 0.25 4.07
CA PHE A 126 1.45 0.35 4.36
C PHE A 126 0.90 -0.88 5.12
N ASP A 127 1.59 -2.02 5.08
CA ASP A 127 1.15 -3.24 5.76
C ASP A 127 2.32 -4.12 6.20
N ILE A 128 2.10 -4.94 7.24
CA ILE A 128 3.00 -6.03 7.60
C ILE A 128 2.17 -7.29 7.83
N PHE A 129 2.53 -8.36 7.14
CA PHE A 129 1.92 -9.67 7.31
C PHE A 129 2.78 -10.56 8.21
N ASP A 130 2.18 -11.14 9.24
CA ASP A 130 2.81 -12.10 10.14
C ASP A 130 2.55 -13.52 9.63
N LYS A 131 3.60 -14.18 9.09
CA LYS A 131 3.47 -15.53 8.52
C LYS A 131 3.11 -16.57 9.58
N GLN A 132 3.46 -16.36 10.86
CA GLN A 132 3.16 -17.32 11.93
C GLN A 132 1.68 -17.28 12.32
N SER A 133 1.10 -16.09 12.48
CA SER A 133 -0.32 -15.97 12.81
C SER A 133 -1.21 -15.99 11.58
N SER A 134 -0.67 -15.80 10.37
CA SER A 134 -1.41 -15.59 9.13
C SER A 134 -2.35 -14.37 9.17
N HIS A 135 -1.94 -13.33 9.89
CA HIS A 135 -2.69 -12.07 10.01
C HIS A 135 -1.82 -10.87 9.68
N PHE A 136 -2.46 -9.82 9.17
CA PHE A 136 -1.82 -8.52 9.08
C PHE A 136 -1.82 -7.81 10.44
N LEU A 137 -0.74 -7.12 10.74
CA LEU A 137 -0.62 -6.32 11.96
C LEU A 137 -1.63 -5.17 11.97
N SER A 138 -2.05 -4.75 13.16
CA SER A 138 -2.73 -3.45 13.31
C SER A 138 -1.81 -2.31 12.88
N SER A 139 -2.40 -1.18 12.48
CA SER A 139 -1.67 0.04 12.11
C SER A 139 -0.65 0.45 13.16
N ASN A 140 -0.99 0.43 14.45
CA ASN A 140 -0.05 0.79 15.51
C ASN A 140 1.19 -0.12 15.54
N ARG A 141 1.00 -1.45 15.48
CA ARG A 141 2.10 -2.42 15.49
C ARG A 141 2.94 -2.33 14.21
N ARG A 142 2.28 -2.12 13.07
CA ARG A 142 2.94 -1.82 11.79
C ARG A 142 3.80 -0.58 11.92
N ASP A 143 3.26 0.51 12.46
CA ASP A 143 3.93 1.81 12.57
C ASP A 143 5.14 1.76 13.51
N ASP A 144 5.05 1.00 14.61
CA ASP A 144 6.16 0.71 15.51
C ASP A 144 7.32 0.00 14.79
N LEU A 145 7.01 -1.06 14.03
CA LEU A 145 8.01 -1.81 13.26
C LEU A 145 8.62 -0.97 12.14
N CYS A 146 7.79 -0.26 11.35
CA CYS A 146 8.29 0.62 10.30
C CYS A 146 9.20 1.72 10.85
N ARG A 147 8.88 2.32 12.01
CA ARG A 147 9.76 3.29 12.67
C ARG A 147 11.11 2.68 13.08
N THR A 148 11.07 1.46 13.62
CA THR A 148 12.28 0.73 14.02
C THR A 148 13.17 0.39 12.82
N MET A 149 12.57 0.06 11.67
CA MET A 149 13.27 -0.20 10.41
C MET A 149 13.64 1.06 9.61
N HIS A 150 13.33 2.26 10.11
CA HIS A 150 13.48 3.53 9.38
C HIS A 150 12.76 3.55 8.02
N ILE A 151 11.59 2.90 7.94
CA ILE A 151 10.73 2.87 6.77
C ILE A 151 9.66 3.96 6.88
N ALA A 152 9.64 4.86 5.88
CA ALA A 152 8.58 5.83 5.73
C ALA A 152 7.23 5.12 5.51
N GLN A 153 6.17 5.64 6.10
CA GLN A 153 4.82 5.06 6.03
C GLN A 153 3.94 5.86 5.08
N VAL A 154 2.88 5.23 4.59
CA VAL A 154 1.80 5.99 3.93
C VAL A 154 1.18 6.99 4.93
N PRO A 155 0.81 8.21 4.48
CA PRO A 155 0.26 9.22 5.37
C PRO A 155 -1.06 8.81 6.02
N VAL A 156 -1.14 8.92 7.36
CA VAL A 156 -2.42 8.88 8.06
C VAL A 156 -3.14 10.19 7.83
N ILE A 157 -4.38 10.09 7.35
CA ILE A 157 -5.25 11.23 7.08
C ILE A 157 -6.13 11.53 8.28
N ALA A 158 -6.76 10.49 8.84
CA ALA A 158 -7.67 10.63 9.98
C ALA A 158 -7.83 9.31 10.74
N ARG A 159 -8.30 9.40 11.98
CA ARG A 159 -8.66 8.25 12.82
C ARG A 159 -9.98 8.54 13.52
N GLY A 160 -10.89 7.56 13.56
CA GLY A 160 -12.19 7.71 14.23
C GLY A 160 -13.31 6.97 13.51
N ARG A 161 -14.55 7.28 13.88
CA ARG A 161 -15.75 6.80 13.20
C ARG A 161 -16.18 7.84 12.17
N PHE A 162 -16.54 7.38 10.97
CA PHE A 162 -16.91 8.26 9.86
C PHE A 162 -18.18 7.76 9.18
N THR A 163 -18.99 8.69 8.72
CA THR A 163 -20.04 8.44 7.73
C THR A 163 -19.44 8.44 6.32
N PHE A 164 -20.13 7.79 5.37
CA PHE A 164 -19.69 7.78 3.99
C PHE A 164 -19.54 9.19 3.37
N PRO A 165 -20.45 10.16 3.61
CA PRO A 165 -20.26 11.54 3.15
C PRO A 165 -19.03 12.24 3.74
N GLU A 166 -18.65 11.94 4.99
CA GLU A 166 -17.43 12.49 5.59
C GLU A 166 -16.17 11.94 4.93
N LEU A 167 -16.13 10.62 4.65
CA LEU A 167 -15.00 10.02 3.92
C LEU A 167 -14.83 10.62 2.52
N LYS A 168 -15.92 10.92 1.81
CA LYS A 168 -15.85 11.60 0.51
C LYS A 168 -15.21 12.99 0.60
N LYS A 169 -15.38 13.70 1.72
CA LYS A 169 -14.74 15.01 1.96
C LYS A 169 -13.24 14.89 2.28
N LEU A 170 -12.78 13.72 2.71
CA LEU A 170 -11.36 13.42 2.96
C LEU A 170 -10.59 13.03 1.69
N LEU A 171 -11.26 12.90 0.53
CA LEU A 171 -10.61 12.67 -0.77
C LEU A 171 -10.01 13.99 -1.29
N PHE A 172 -8.90 14.44 -0.69
CA PHE A 172 -8.24 15.70 -1.04
C PHE A 172 -6.90 15.50 -1.79
N GLN A 173 -6.12 16.58 -1.86
CA GLN A 173 -4.77 16.64 -2.41
C GLN A 173 -3.81 15.64 -1.76
N SER A 174 -2.91 15.04 -2.54
CA SER A 174 -1.86 14.17 -1.99
C SER A 174 -0.96 14.93 -1.01
N LYS A 175 -0.39 14.23 -0.02
CA LYS A 175 0.65 14.79 0.85
C LYS A 175 1.99 14.97 0.15
N PHE A 176 2.20 14.33 -1.00
CA PHE A 176 3.51 14.27 -1.69
C PHE A 176 3.56 15.06 -3.00
N THR A 177 2.51 15.82 -3.33
CA THR A 177 2.41 16.65 -4.53
C THR A 177 1.25 17.64 -4.41
N ASP A 178 1.20 18.64 -5.29
CA ASP A 178 0.04 19.54 -5.41
C ASP A 178 -1.10 18.95 -6.25
N LEU A 179 -0.88 17.74 -6.77
CA LEU A 179 -1.89 16.97 -7.47
C LEU A 179 -2.87 16.28 -6.50
N PRO A 180 -4.10 16.01 -6.96
CA PRO A 180 -5.04 15.22 -6.20
C PRO A 180 -4.54 13.78 -5.89
N ALA A 181 -4.85 13.26 -4.70
CA ALA A 181 -4.51 11.87 -4.35
C ALA A 181 -5.29 10.85 -5.19
N GLU A 182 -4.83 9.59 -5.25
CA GLU A 182 -5.60 8.50 -5.86
C GLU A 182 -6.90 8.24 -5.08
N GLY A 183 -6.78 8.13 -3.75
CA GLY A 183 -7.91 7.79 -2.90
C GLY A 183 -7.53 7.58 -1.45
N LEU A 184 -8.39 6.87 -0.74
CA LEU A 184 -8.22 6.50 0.67
C LEU A 184 -8.09 4.99 0.81
N TYR A 185 -7.20 4.57 1.70
CA TYR A 185 -7.15 3.23 2.24
C TYR A 185 -7.73 3.25 3.66
N LEU A 186 -8.68 2.36 3.93
CA LEU A 186 -9.46 2.34 5.16
C LEU A 186 -9.18 1.03 5.89
N ARG A 187 -8.86 1.14 7.18
CA ARG A 187 -8.47 -0.01 8.02
C ARG A 187 -9.31 -0.07 9.27
N LEU A 188 -9.86 -1.24 9.54
CA LEU A 188 -10.43 -1.58 10.85
C LEU A 188 -9.44 -2.51 11.54
N ASP A 189 -8.85 -2.05 12.64
CA ASP A 189 -7.97 -2.85 13.48
C ASP A 189 -8.74 -3.36 14.70
N GLN A 190 -8.51 -4.62 15.09
CA GLN A 190 -9.10 -5.23 16.28
C GLN A 190 -8.09 -6.19 16.92
N ASN A 191 -7.98 -6.15 18.26
CA ASN A 191 -7.13 -7.07 19.04
C ASN A 191 -5.67 -7.16 18.55
N GLY A 192 -5.12 -6.04 18.06
CA GLY A 192 -3.74 -5.98 17.57
C GLY A 192 -3.53 -6.49 16.13
N TRP A 193 -4.59 -6.74 15.37
CA TRP A 193 -4.54 -7.18 13.98
C TRP A 193 -5.44 -6.31 13.10
N MET A 194 -5.16 -6.26 11.81
CA MET A 194 -6.11 -5.71 10.84
C MET A 194 -7.24 -6.71 10.63
N ALA A 195 -8.45 -6.34 11.02
CA ALA A 195 -9.65 -7.17 10.89
C ALA A 195 -10.30 -7.01 9.51
N GLN A 196 -10.44 -5.77 9.03
CA GLN A 196 -11.03 -5.48 7.72
C GLN A 196 -10.32 -4.31 7.04
N ARG A 197 -10.45 -4.25 5.72
CA ARG A 197 -9.94 -3.14 4.90
C ARG A 197 -10.86 -2.84 3.73
N ALA A 198 -10.86 -1.59 3.31
CA ALA A 198 -11.52 -1.14 2.11
C ALA A 198 -10.72 0.00 1.47
N LYS A 199 -11.01 0.30 0.20
CA LYS A 199 -10.46 1.45 -0.51
C LYS A 199 -11.57 2.34 -1.05
N LEU A 200 -11.35 3.64 -1.12
CA LEU A 200 -12.26 4.58 -1.78
C LEU A 200 -11.45 5.41 -2.77
N ILE A 201 -11.67 5.18 -4.05
CA ILE A 201 -10.87 5.76 -5.14
C ILE A 201 -11.62 6.91 -5.80
N ARG A 202 -10.92 7.99 -6.15
CA ARG A 202 -11.52 9.14 -6.83
C ARG A 202 -11.91 8.82 -8.28
N SER A 203 -13.07 9.30 -8.74
CA SER A 203 -13.54 9.01 -10.10
C SER A 203 -12.60 9.44 -11.20
N ALA A 204 -12.05 10.65 -11.08
CA ALA A 204 -11.09 11.19 -12.04
C ALA A 204 -9.80 10.35 -12.15
N PHE A 205 -9.41 9.65 -11.07
CA PHE A 205 -8.23 8.79 -11.10
C PHE A 205 -8.50 7.54 -11.95
N ILE A 206 -9.65 6.89 -11.77
CA ILE A 206 -10.00 5.68 -12.53
C ILE A 206 -10.08 5.99 -14.04
N GLN A 207 -10.68 7.12 -14.41
CA GLN A 207 -10.75 7.57 -15.81
C GLN A 207 -9.36 7.82 -16.41
N SER A 208 -8.41 8.35 -15.63
CA SER A 208 -7.04 8.60 -16.11
C SER A 208 -6.24 7.30 -16.36
N MET A 209 -6.49 6.24 -15.57
CA MET A 209 -5.83 4.95 -15.77
C MET A 209 -6.25 4.29 -17.09
N GLU A 210 -7.54 4.36 -17.44
CA GLU A 210 -8.06 3.79 -18.70
C GLU A 210 -7.44 4.44 -19.95
N GLN A 211 -7.01 5.70 -19.86
CA GLN A 211 -6.45 6.45 -20.98
C GLN A 211 -4.93 6.29 -21.13
N HIS A 212 -4.20 5.96 -20.06
CA HIS A 212 -2.74 6.13 -19.99
C HIS A 212 -1.90 4.87 -19.86
N TRP A 213 -2.49 3.67 -19.83
CA TRP A 213 -1.73 2.43 -19.58
C TRP A 213 -0.94 1.84 -20.78
N SER A 214 -0.53 2.67 -21.75
CA SER A 214 0.23 2.20 -22.92
C SER A 214 1.63 2.84 -23.06
N HIS A 215 2.66 1.98 -23.12
CA HIS A 215 3.98 2.15 -23.76
C HIS A 215 4.86 3.38 -23.44
N SER A 216 4.65 4.11 -22.35
CA SER A 216 5.53 5.23 -22.00
C SER A 216 6.80 4.78 -21.26
N ALA A 217 7.94 5.44 -21.54
CA ALA A 217 9.18 5.21 -20.80
C ALA A 217 9.00 5.53 -19.30
N VAL A 218 9.71 4.80 -18.42
CA VAL A 218 9.65 5.03 -16.97
C VAL A 218 10.04 6.47 -16.65
N LYS A 219 9.06 7.27 -16.20
CA LYS A 219 9.28 8.61 -15.68
C LYS A 219 9.47 8.51 -14.17
N PRO A 220 10.63 8.88 -13.61
CA PRO A 220 10.85 8.79 -12.17
C PRO A 220 10.09 9.91 -11.43
N ASN A 221 9.53 9.58 -10.27
CA ASN A 221 9.10 10.57 -9.26
C ASN A 221 10.34 11.25 -8.64
N ARG A 222 10.12 12.16 -7.68
CA ARG A 222 11.19 12.84 -6.94
C ARG A 222 11.06 12.63 -5.43
N LEU A 223 12.21 12.53 -4.77
CA LEU A 223 12.30 12.60 -3.32
C LEU A 223 12.35 14.07 -2.88
N SER A 224 11.95 14.33 -1.63
CA SER A 224 12.17 15.60 -0.93
C SER A 224 13.63 15.89 -0.63
#